data_AF-A0A6A5AC82-F1
#
_entry.id   AF-A0A6A5AC82-F1
#
_cell.length_a   1.000
_cell.length_b   1.000
_cell.length_c   1.000
_cell.angle_alpha   90.00
_cell.angle_beta   90.00
_cell.angle_gamma   90.00
#
_symmetry.space_group_name_H-M   'P 1'
#
loop_
_entity.id
_entity.type
_entity.pdbx_description
1 polymer ?
#
loop_
_entity_poly.entity_id
_entity_poly.type
_entity_poly.pdbx_seq_one_letter_code
_entity_poly.pdbx_strand_id
1 'polypeptide(L)'
;MLRPRYPTLKCLALSPPGCLMSPELATSSASFVTSVVLGKDIIARASLLSFQALRDQVLSLIGRSKVNKTHIMRQALSWRHPDELLHATEDDAGHTVFTTQLLNYRTMLQRIQAKEPIHEMWLPGRIVHLKRLVRSRGHGFCLCCRPGGGVCCTERTHYDYVWAHQTDFLQIYVARTMLDDHFPDKVHAVLQDMHQD
;
A
#
# COMPACT_ATOMS: atom_id res chain seq x y z
N MET A 1 -22.06 -2.19 -22.28
CA MET A 1 -22.28 -1.24 -21.16
C MET A 1 -23.73 -1.32 -20.70
N LEU A 2 -23.98 -1.45 -19.39
CA LEU A 2 -25.34 -1.59 -18.84
C LEU A 2 -26.08 -0.25 -18.65
N ARG A 3 -25.35 0.86 -18.54
CA ARG A 3 -25.91 2.19 -18.21
C ARG A 3 -26.89 2.75 -19.26
N PRO A 4 -26.67 2.62 -20.59
CA PRO A 4 -27.67 3.07 -21.57
C PRO A 4 -29.03 2.38 -21.41
N ARG A 5 -29.04 1.13 -20.91
CA ARG A 5 -30.24 0.36 -20.64
C ARG A 5 -30.81 0.62 -19.24
N TYR A 6 -29.95 0.90 -18.26
CA TYR A 6 -30.31 1.14 -16.87
C TYR A 6 -29.65 2.45 -16.37
N PRO A 7 -30.25 3.62 -16.67
CA PRO A 7 -29.64 4.92 -16.36
C PRO A 7 -29.43 5.19 -14.85
N THR A 8 -30.24 4.54 -14.01
CA THR A 8 -30.21 4.66 -12.54
C THR A 8 -29.26 3.65 -11.87
N LEU A 9 -28.61 2.77 -12.65
CA LEU A 9 -27.71 1.74 -12.13
C LEU A 9 -26.57 2.36 -11.32
N LYS A 10 -26.35 1.85 -10.12
CA LYS A 10 -25.18 2.12 -9.29
C LYS A 10 -24.34 0.86 -9.16
N CYS A 11 -23.03 1.04 -9.11
CA CYS A 11 -22.05 -0.03 -8.96
C CYS A 11 -21.24 0.18 -7.69
N LEU A 12 -21.21 -0.84 -6.83
CA LEU A 12 -20.28 -0.92 -5.72
C LEU A 12 -19.11 -1.82 -6.13
N ALA A 13 -17.92 -1.25 -6.21
CA ALA A 13 -16.70 -1.99 -6.50
C ALA A 13 -15.95 -2.25 -5.19
N LEU A 14 -15.88 -3.51 -4.76
CA LEU A 14 -15.17 -3.88 -3.53
C LEU A 14 -13.71 -4.19 -3.86
N SER A 15 -12.79 -3.49 -3.19
CA SER A 15 -11.35 -3.62 -3.37
C SER A 15 -10.89 -3.69 -4.84
N PRO A 16 -11.36 -2.79 -5.74
CA PRO A 16 -10.95 -2.85 -7.13
C PRO A 16 -9.45 -2.51 -7.26
N PRO A 17 -8.75 -3.03 -8.28
CA PRO A 17 -7.36 -2.67 -8.53
C PRO A 17 -7.14 -1.16 -8.74
N GLY A 18 -6.03 -0.63 -8.23
CA GLY A 18 -5.67 0.78 -8.38
C GLY A 18 -5.33 1.23 -9.81
N CYS A 19 -5.29 0.30 -10.76
CA CYS A 19 -4.85 0.53 -12.14
C CYS A 19 -5.97 0.45 -13.19
N LEU A 20 -7.25 0.54 -12.80
CA LEU A 20 -8.36 0.25 -13.71
C LEU A 20 -8.72 1.37 -14.69
N MET A 21 -8.60 2.64 -14.28
CA MET A 21 -9.13 3.77 -15.06
C MET A 21 -8.10 4.89 -15.21
N SER A 22 -8.11 5.58 -16.35
CA SER A 22 -7.44 6.87 -16.45
C SER A 22 -8.13 7.89 -15.53
N PRO A 23 -7.46 9.00 -15.15
CA PRO A 23 -8.05 10.03 -14.28
C PRO A 23 -9.39 10.57 -14.80
N GLU A 24 -9.50 10.78 -16.11
CA GLU A 24 -10.72 11.27 -16.77
C GLU A 24 -11.87 10.26 -16.66
N LEU A 25 -11.58 8.97 -16.87
CA LEU A 25 -12.59 7.91 -16.79
C LEU A 25 -13.02 7.64 -15.35
N ALA A 26 -12.09 7.69 -14.39
CA ALA A 26 -12.39 7.61 -12.97
C ALA A 26 -13.33 8.76 -12.54
N THR A 27 -13.05 9.98 -13.01
CA THR A 27 -13.88 11.16 -12.74
C THR A 27 -15.28 11.02 -13.35
N SER A 28 -15.38 10.61 -14.62
CA SER A 28 -16.67 10.39 -15.31
C SER A 28 -17.51 9.29 -14.64
N SER A 29 -16.85 8.23 -14.17
CA SER A 29 -17.50 7.10 -13.50
C SER A 29 -17.95 7.41 -12.07
N ALA A 30 -17.49 8.49 -11.45
CA ALA A 30 -17.87 8.92 -10.11
C ALA A 30 -19.37 9.23 -9.94
N SER A 31 -20.10 9.38 -11.05
CA SER A 31 -21.56 9.55 -11.04
C SER A 31 -22.32 8.24 -10.78
N PHE A 32 -21.72 7.07 -10.98
CA PHE A 32 -22.38 5.77 -10.87
C PHE A 32 -21.56 4.64 -10.23
N VAL A 33 -20.24 4.79 -10.06
CA VAL A 33 -19.39 3.81 -9.37
C VAL A 33 -18.96 4.37 -8.02
N THR A 34 -19.02 3.53 -6.99
CA THR A 34 -18.40 3.77 -5.68
C THR A 34 -17.49 2.60 -5.36
N SER A 35 -16.20 2.88 -5.22
CA SER A 35 -15.18 1.93 -4.78
C SER A 35 -15.13 1.91 -3.25
N VAL A 36 -15.07 0.72 -2.67
CA VAL A 36 -14.86 0.51 -1.23
C VAL A 36 -13.52 -0.16 -1.05
N VAL A 37 -12.61 0.47 -0.30
CA VAL A 37 -11.27 -0.04 -0.05
C VAL A 37 -11.05 -0.17 1.44
N LEU A 38 -10.51 -1.31 1.88
CA LEU A 38 -10.22 -1.58 3.27
C LEU A 38 -8.74 -1.32 3.60
N GLY A 39 -8.48 -0.64 4.72
CA GLY A 39 -7.17 -0.59 5.36
C GLY A 39 -6.02 -0.22 4.41
N LYS A 40 -5.00 -1.07 4.36
CA LYS A 40 -3.80 -0.90 3.53
C LYS A 40 -3.77 -1.87 2.34
N ASP A 41 -4.94 -2.18 1.77
CA ASP A 41 -5.09 -3.07 0.60
C ASP A 41 -4.07 -2.75 -0.50
N ILE A 42 -3.18 -3.72 -0.77
CA ILE A 42 -2.14 -3.62 -1.80
C ILE A 42 -2.72 -3.57 -3.21
N ILE A 43 -3.80 -4.29 -3.48
CA ILE A 43 -4.39 -4.41 -4.82
C ILE A 43 -5.08 -3.10 -5.19
N ALA A 44 -5.77 -2.48 -4.24
CA ALA A 44 -6.34 -1.14 -4.45
C ALA A 44 -5.27 -0.06 -4.68
N ARG A 45 -4.02 -0.33 -4.31
CA ARG A 45 -2.84 0.54 -4.51
C ARG A 45 -1.93 0.09 -5.66
N ALA A 46 -2.29 -1.03 -6.31
CA ALA A 46 -1.49 -1.65 -7.34
C ALA A 46 -1.63 -0.88 -8.64
N SER A 47 -0.66 -0.01 -8.91
CA SER A 47 -0.43 0.61 -10.22
C SER A 47 1.01 0.37 -10.65
N LEU A 48 1.27 0.49 -11.96
CA LEU A 48 2.62 0.34 -12.47
C LEU A 48 3.58 1.37 -11.84
N LEU A 49 3.12 2.61 -11.66
CA LEU A 49 3.86 3.67 -10.97
C LEU A 49 4.12 3.31 -9.50
N SER A 50 3.10 2.80 -8.79
CA SER A 50 3.24 2.39 -7.39
C SER A 50 4.27 1.27 -7.23
N PHE A 51 4.28 0.29 -8.14
CA PHE A 51 5.26 -0.81 -8.13
C PHE A 51 6.66 -0.35 -8.49
N GLN A 52 6.81 0.61 -9.41
CA GLN A 52 8.11 1.21 -9.72
C GLN A 52 8.68 1.96 -8.51
N ALA A 53 7.85 2.77 -7.85
CA ALA A 53 8.24 3.46 -6.63
C ALA A 53 8.65 2.47 -5.52
N LEU A 54 7.88 1.40 -5.32
CA LEU A 54 8.21 0.35 -4.36
C LEU A 54 9.53 -0.35 -4.70
N ARG A 55 9.74 -0.72 -5.96
CA ARG A 55 11.01 -1.31 -6.43
C ARG A 55 12.18 -0.40 -6.14
N ASP A 56 12.06 0.89 -6.45
CA ASP A 56 13.15 1.86 -6.29
C ASP A 56 13.47 2.09 -4.82
N GLN A 57 12.45 2.12 -3.95
CA GLN A 57 12.62 2.13 -2.49
C GLN A 57 13.35 0.88 -2.00
N VAL A 58 12.95 -0.32 -2.44
CA VAL A 58 13.60 -1.58 -2.05
C VAL A 58 15.06 -1.62 -2.52
N LEU A 59 15.35 -1.23 -3.76
CA LEU A 59 16.71 -1.19 -4.29
C LEU A 59 17.59 -0.19 -3.53
N SER A 60 17.04 0.97 -3.18
CA SER A 60 17.73 1.95 -2.34
C SER A 60 18.04 1.39 -0.95
N LEU A 61 17.07 0.71 -0.32
CA LEU A 61 17.28 0.04 0.98
C LEU A 61 18.35 -1.05 0.92
N ILE A 62 18.40 -1.84 -0.16
CA ILE A 62 19.44 -2.85 -0.37
C ILE A 62 20.81 -2.16 -0.50
N GLY A 63 20.90 -1.09 -1.29
CA GLY A 63 22.15 -0.34 -1.48
C GLY A 63 22.66 0.32 -0.20
N ARG A 64 21.74 0.71 0.70
CA ARG A 64 22.04 1.31 2.01
C ARG A 64 22.22 0.28 3.13
N SER A 65 22.09 -1.01 2.88
CA SER A 65 22.17 -2.02 3.95
C SER A 65 23.62 -2.22 4.41
N LYS A 66 23.89 -2.01 5.69
CA LYS A 66 25.18 -2.32 6.35
C LYS A 66 25.41 -3.82 6.53
N VAL A 67 24.33 -4.61 6.42
CA VAL A 67 24.29 -6.00 6.86
C VAL A 67 23.76 -6.93 5.78
N ASN A 68 24.09 -8.21 5.89
CA ASN A 68 23.58 -9.24 4.99
C ASN A 68 22.15 -9.68 5.35
N LYS A 69 21.52 -10.45 4.46
CA LYS A 69 20.14 -10.95 4.61
C LYS A 69 19.94 -11.78 5.89
N THR A 70 20.91 -12.60 6.29
CA THR A 70 20.76 -13.45 7.49
C THR A 70 20.73 -12.62 8.75
N HIS A 71 21.46 -11.51 8.80
CA HIS A 71 21.41 -10.57 9.92
C HIS A 71 20.07 -9.84 9.99
N ILE A 72 19.52 -9.39 8.85
CA ILE A 72 18.18 -8.80 8.77
C ILE A 72 17.12 -9.78 9.30
N MET A 73 17.18 -11.04 8.87
CA MET A 73 16.24 -12.07 9.33
C MET A 73 16.37 -12.38 10.82
N ARG A 74 17.59 -12.41 11.36
CA ARG A 74 17.80 -12.55 12.81
C ARG A 74 17.31 -11.34 13.59
N GLN A 75 17.37 -10.13 13.02
CA GLN A 75 16.87 -8.92 13.66
C GLN A 75 15.35 -8.91 13.86
N ALA A 76 14.59 -9.59 13.00
CA ALA A 76 13.17 -9.81 13.23
C ALA A 76 12.89 -10.50 14.58
N LEU A 77 13.86 -11.24 15.12
CA LEU A 77 13.80 -11.90 16.43
C LEU A 77 14.48 -11.10 17.56
N SER A 78 15.41 -10.19 17.24
CA SER A 78 16.22 -9.45 18.23
C SER A 78 15.84 -7.97 18.39
N TRP A 79 14.72 -7.54 17.81
CA TRP A 79 13.96 -6.34 18.19
C TRP A 79 14.71 -4.99 18.13
N ARG A 80 15.74 -4.86 17.29
CA ARG A 80 16.47 -3.59 17.08
C ARG A 80 15.76 -2.66 16.10
N HIS A 81 16.08 -1.36 16.16
CA HIS A 81 15.55 -0.36 15.25
C HIS A 81 16.06 -0.61 13.80
N PRO A 82 15.18 -0.57 12.78
CA PRO A 82 15.57 -0.80 11.39
C PRO A 82 16.65 0.16 10.90
N ASP A 83 16.64 1.40 11.40
CA ASP A 83 17.56 2.46 10.97
C ASP A 83 19.03 2.17 11.34
N GLU A 84 19.28 1.35 12.38
CA GLU A 84 20.62 0.93 12.75
C GLU A 84 21.29 0.09 11.64
N LEU A 85 20.48 -0.66 10.87
CA LEU A 85 20.94 -1.53 9.79
C LEU A 85 21.28 -0.78 8.51
N LEU A 86 20.88 0.47 8.39
CA LEU A 86 20.99 1.24 7.17
C LEU A 86 22.02 2.36 7.32
N HIS A 87 22.75 2.63 6.25
CA HIS A 87 23.45 3.89 6.07
C HIS A 87 22.42 5.03 5.99
N ALA A 88 22.74 6.19 6.56
CA ALA A 88 21.82 7.32 6.60
C ALA A 88 21.50 7.80 5.17
N THR A 89 22.49 7.83 4.30
CA THR A 89 22.35 8.17 2.88
C THR A 89 22.94 7.09 1.96
N GLU A 90 22.64 7.18 0.65
CA GLU A 90 23.29 6.33 -0.36
C GLU A 90 24.81 6.66 -0.47
N ASP A 91 25.21 7.90 -0.20
CA ASP A 91 26.61 8.33 -0.24
C ASP A 91 27.43 7.73 0.90
N ASP A 92 26.84 7.64 2.11
CA ASP A 92 27.48 7.02 3.28
C ASP A 92 27.73 5.52 3.12
N ALA A 93 26.98 4.84 2.24
CA ALA A 93 27.15 3.43 1.96
C ALA A 93 28.41 3.15 1.11
N GLY A 94 28.96 4.19 0.49
CA GLY A 94 30.11 4.11 -0.40
C GLY A 94 29.79 3.46 -1.74
N HIS A 95 30.73 3.56 -2.68
CA HIS A 95 30.58 2.96 -4.01
C HIS A 95 30.87 1.47 -3.99
N THR A 96 29.82 0.68 -4.14
CA THR A 96 29.88 -0.78 -4.35
C THR A 96 29.56 -1.15 -5.80
N VAL A 97 29.87 -2.38 -6.19
CA VAL A 97 29.45 -2.92 -7.50
C VAL A 97 27.94 -2.83 -7.66
N PHE A 98 27.18 -3.10 -6.59
CA PHE A 98 25.72 -3.01 -6.60
C PHE A 98 25.23 -1.58 -6.84
N THR A 99 25.79 -0.58 -6.14
CA THR A 99 25.36 0.82 -6.32
C THR A 99 25.64 1.32 -7.73
N THR A 100 26.77 0.90 -8.33
CA THR A 100 27.08 1.23 -9.73
C THR A 100 26.09 0.57 -10.70
N GLN A 101 25.74 -0.70 -10.48
CA GLN A 101 24.72 -1.39 -11.26
C GLN A 101 23.34 -0.73 -11.10
N LEU A 102 22.99 -0.30 -9.89
CA LEU A 102 21.74 0.38 -9.59
C LEU A 102 21.64 1.73 -10.32
N LEU A 103 22.72 2.51 -10.36
CA LEU A 103 22.76 3.76 -11.12
C LEU A 103 22.55 3.50 -12.63
N ASN A 104 23.26 2.53 -13.20
CA ASN A 104 23.09 2.15 -14.60
C ASN A 104 21.65 1.70 -14.91
N TYR A 105 21.04 0.92 -14.00
CA TYR A 105 19.66 0.48 -14.11
C TYR A 105 18.68 1.67 -14.07
N ARG A 106 18.85 2.61 -13.13
CA ARG A 106 18.04 3.84 -13.04
C ARG A 106 18.14 4.67 -14.32
N THR A 107 19.34 4.87 -14.86
CA THR A 107 19.54 5.59 -16.12
C THR A 107 18.89 4.89 -17.31
N MET A 108 18.97 3.55 -17.38
CA MET A 108 18.28 2.76 -18.41
C MET A 108 16.76 2.95 -18.34
N LEU A 109 16.18 2.86 -17.15
CA LEU A 109 14.74 3.03 -16.95
C LEU A 109 14.25 4.44 -17.32
N GLN A 110 15.00 5.48 -16.94
CA GLN A 110 14.68 6.86 -17.31
C GLN A 110 14.60 7.02 -18.83
N ARG A 111 15.51 6.38 -19.58
CA ARG A 111 15.47 6.39 -21.05
C ARG A 111 14.26 5.67 -21.62
N ILE A 112 13.85 4.56 -21.00
CA ILE A 112 12.65 3.82 -21.42
C ILE A 112 11.40 4.66 -21.16
N GLN A 113 11.26 5.21 -19.94
CA GLN A 113 10.12 6.05 -19.57
C GLN A 113 10.04 7.35 -20.37
N ALA A 114 11.18 7.91 -20.80
CA ALA A 114 11.21 9.07 -21.69
C ALA A 114 10.68 8.77 -23.10
N LYS A 115 10.79 7.51 -23.55
CA LYS A 115 10.22 7.06 -24.84
C LYS A 115 8.76 6.63 -24.70
N GLU A 116 8.45 5.93 -23.62
CA GLU A 116 7.12 5.37 -23.34
C GLU A 116 6.70 5.77 -21.91
N PRO A 117 6.05 6.93 -21.75
CA PRO A 117 5.63 7.40 -20.43
C PRO A 117 4.54 6.48 -19.86
N ILE A 118 4.70 6.12 -18.60
CA ILE A 118 3.70 5.35 -17.88
C ILE A 118 2.61 6.33 -17.42
N HIS A 119 1.39 6.01 -17.80
CA HIS A 119 0.23 6.82 -17.46
C HIS A 119 -0.23 6.50 -16.04
N GLU A 120 -0.61 7.55 -15.32
CA GLU A 120 -1.25 7.40 -14.02
C GLU A 120 -2.63 6.75 -14.19
N MET A 121 -2.94 5.84 -13.29
CA MET A 121 -4.19 5.08 -13.28
C MET A 121 -4.80 5.11 -11.89
N TRP A 122 -6.12 5.21 -11.82
CA TRP A 122 -6.91 5.40 -10.62
C TRP A 122 -7.93 4.28 -10.41
N LEU A 123 -8.40 4.21 -9.15
CA LEU A 123 -9.59 3.46 -8.78
C LEU A 123 -10.84 4.04 -9.46
N PRO A 124 -11.86 3.21 -9.74
CA PRO A 124 -13.06 3.67 -10.41
C PRO A 124 -13.99 4.45 -9.48
N GLY A 125 -14.52 5.57 -9.99
CA GLY A 125 -15.53 6.38 -9.31
C GLY A 125 -15.10 7.01 -7.99
N ARG A 126 -16.07 7.22 -7.09
CA ARG A 126 -15.84 7.79 -5.75
C ARG A 126 -15.33 6.71 -4.81
N ILE A 127 -14.50 7.07 -3.83
CA ILE A 127 -13.85 6.09 -2.97
C ILE A 127 -14.30 6.26 -1.52
N VAL A 128 -14.80 5.18 -0.94
CA VAL A 128 -14.99 5.03 0.51
C VAL A 128 -13.81 4.21 1.04
N HIS A 129 -12.99 4.83 1.88
CA HIS A 129 -11.86 4.17 2.53
C HIS A 129 -12.21 3.79 3.96
N LEU A 130 -12.23 2.49 4.25
CA LEU A 130 -12.44 1.94 5.57
C LEU A 130 -11.12 1.92 6.33
N LYS A 131 -10.92 2.91 7.20
CA LYS A 131 -9.70 3.09 7.99
C LYS A 131 -9.82 2.38 9.32
N ARG A 132 -8.82 1.55 9.61
CA ARG A 132 -8.69 0.87 10.91
C ARG A 132 -8.43 1.89 12.02
N LEU A 133 -9.30 1.92 13.04
CA LEU A 133 -9.09 2.66 14.28
C LEU A 133 -8.21 1.83 15.20
N VAL A 134 -6.94 2.21 15.34
CA VAL A 134 -6.02 1.53 16.25
C VAL A 134 -6.19 2.11 17.66
N ARG A 135 -6.94 1.43 18.51
CA ARG A 135 -6.90 1.67 19.97
C ARG A 135 -5.79 0.84 20.58
N SER A 136 -4.60 1.42 20.70
CA SER A 136 -3.49 0.78 21.43
C SER A 136 -3.77 0.85 22.93
N ARG A 137 -4.35 -0.20 23.53
CA ARG A 137 -4.22 -0.41 24.98
C ARG A 137 -2.86 -1.04 25.26
N GLY A 138 -2.10 -0.44 26.17
CA GLY A 138 -0.85 -1.01 26.65
C GLY A 138 -1.12 -2.24 27.53
N HIS A 139 -1.22 -3.42 26.92
CA HIS A 139 -1.17 -4.68 27.65
C HIS A 139 0.15 -5.41 27.41
N GLY A 140 0.64 -6.02 28.49
CA GLY A 140 1.99 -6.51 28.67
C GLY A 140 2.40 -7.67 27.77
N PHE A 141 3.72 -7.77 27.65
CA PHE A 141 4.55 -8.86 27.11
C PHE A 141 3.81 -10.01 26.39
N CYS A 142 3.34 -9.77 25.17
CA CYS A 142 3.25 -10.84 24.16
C CYS A 142 4.54 -10.81 23.35
N LEU A 143 5.17 -11.96 23.08
CA LEU A 143 6.24 -12.08 22.08
C LEU A 143 5.82 -11.52 20.70
N CYS A 144 4.51 -11.36 20.46
CA CYS A 144 3.91 -10.82 19.26
C CYS A 144 3.67 -9.30 19.28
N CYS A 145 3.71 -8.63 20.44
CA CYS A 145 3.26 -7.24 20.64
C CYS A 145 4.34 -6.39 21.30
N ARG A 146 4.92 -5.49 20.48
CA ARG A 146 5.88 -4.46 20.87
C ARG A 146 5.31 -3.56 21.97
N PRO A 147 6.07 -3.16 23.02
CA PRO A 147 5.77 -1.95 23.76
C PRO A 147 5.84 -0.78 22.77
N GLY A 148 4.71 -0.14 22.48
CA GLY A 148 4.64 1.01 21.57
C GLY A 148 4.54 0.71 20.06
N GLY A 149 4.16 -0.50 19.62
CA GLY A 149 3.95 -0.72 18.17
C GLY A 149 3.47 -2.09 17.69
N GLY A 150 2.72 -2.85 18.48
CA GLY A 150 2.22 -4.18 18.09
C GLY A 150 0.70 -4.23 17.91
N VAL A 151 0.22 -4.39 16.67
CA VAL A 151 -1.21 -4.58 16.29
C VAL A 151 -1.64 -6.05 16.37
N CYS A 152 -0.89 -6.92 17.07
CA CYS A 152 -1.20 -8.35 17.12
C CYS A 152 -2.11 -8.74 18.30
N CYS A 153 -2.23 -7.86 19.30
CA CYS A 153 -3.03 -8.02 20.52
C CYS A 153 -4.14 -6.96 20.60
N THR A 154 -4.53 -6.38 19.48
CA THR A 154 -5.62 -5.41 19.45
C THR A 154 -6.94 -6.15 19.66
N GLU A 155 -7.79 -5.64 20.57
CA GLU A 155 -9.23 -5.91 20.60
C GLU A 155 -9.83 -5.77 19.18
N ARG A 156 -11.09 -6.19 19.01
CA ARG A 156 -11.86 -5.98 17.76
C ARG A 156 -11.50 -4.64 17.15
N THR A 157 -10.84 -4.69 15.99
CA THR A 157 -10.43 -3.49 15.29
C THR A 157 -11.68 -2.83 14.75
N HIS A 158 -12.08 -1.73 15.38
CA HIS A 158 -13.11 -0.87 14.84
C HIS A 158 -12.58 -0.22 13.57
N TYR A 159 -13.46 -0.04 12.60
CA TYR A 159 -13.18 0.66 11.36
C TYR A 159 -14.08 1.88 11.29
N ASP A 160 -13.53 2.96 10.78
CA ASP A 160 -14.28 4.16 10.41
C ASP A 160 -14.22 4.32 8.89
N TYR A 161 -15.18 5.03 8.31
CA TYR A 161 -15.17 5.31 6.88
C TYR A 161 -14.84 6.77 6.63
N VAL A 162 -14.07 7.00 5.57
CA VAL A 162 -13.83 8.36 5.05
C VAL A 162 -13.96 8.35 3.54
N TRP A 163 -14.49 9.44 2.99
CA TRP A 163 -14.36 9.69 1.56
C TRP A 163 -12.89 10.00 1.27
N ALA A 164 -12.29 9.24 0.36
CA ALA A 164 -10.88 9.35 0.02
C ALA A 164 -10.69 9.88 -1.40
N HIS A 165 -9.53 10.49 -1.63
CA HIS A 165 -9.13 10.93 -2.95
C HIS A 165 -8.34 9.84 -3.67
N GLN A 166 -8.34 9.87 -5.00
CA GLN A 166 -7.77 8.87 -5.88
C GLN A 166 -6.25 8.82 -5.70
N THR A 167 -5.64 9.98 -5.46
CA THR A 167 -4.20 10.11 -5.17
C THR A 167 -3.78 9.39 -3.89
N ASP A 168 -4.69 9.15 -2.95
CA ASP A 168 -4.38 8.48 -1.67
C ASP A 168 -3.98 7.00 -1.87
N PHE A 169 -4.18 6.46 -3.08
CA PHE A 169 -3.92 5.07 -3.45
C PHE A 169 -2.76 4.90 -4.44
N LEU A 170 -2.05 5.96 -4.79
CA LEU A 170 -0.92 5.91 -5.75
C LEU A 170 0.39 5.37 -5.16
N GLN A 171 0.39 4.96 -3.89
CA GLN A 171 1.54 4.38 -3.22
C GLN A 171 1.16 3.10 -2.49
N ILE A 172 1.99 2.06 -2.68
CA ILE A 172 1.91 0.81 -1.93
C ILE A 172 2.56 1.01 -0.56
N TYR A 173 1.85 0.59 0.49
CA TYR A 173 2.36 0.57 1.85
C TYR A 173 2.73 -0.85 2.26
N VAL A 174 4.01 -1.10 2.52
CA VAL A 174 4.46 -2.38 3.08
C VAL A 174 3.99 -2.48 4.53
N ALA A 175 2.91 -3.24 4.74
CA ALA A 175 2.30 -3.44 6.04
C ALA A 175 1.84 -4.89 6.20
N ARG A 176 1.82 -5.38 7.44
CA ARG A 176 1.44 -6.77 7.75
C ARG A 176 0.07 -7.16 7.18
N THR A 177 -0.90 -6.26 7.24
CA THR A 177 -2.29 -6.53 6.82
C THR A 177 -2.56 -6.18 5.36
N MET A 178 -1.57 -5.73 4.58
CA MET A 178 -1.82 -5.18 3.25
C MET A 178 -2.45 -6.16 2.26
N LEU A 179 -2.17 -7.47 2.43
CA LEU A 179 -2.79 -8.54 1.65
C LEU A 179 -4.10 -8.99 2.28
N ASP A 180 -4.13 -9.14 3.61
CA ASP A 180 -5.33 -9.54 4.33
C ASP A 180 -6.49 -8.57 4.14
N ASP A 181 -6.20 -7.26 4.11
CA ASP A 181 -7.18 -6.19 3.90
C ASP A 181 -7.81 -6.26 2.49
N HIS A 182 -7.25 -7.02 1.54
CA HIS A 182 -7.83 -7.24 0.23
C HIS A 182 -8.88 -8.37 0.21
N PHE A 183 -8.76 -9.34 1.12
CA PHE A 183 -9.57 -10.54 1.01
C PHE A 183 -11.05 -10.28 1.28
N PRO A 184 -11.96 -10.91 0.51
CA PRO A 184 -13.38 -10.63 0.56
C PRO A 184 -14.02 -10.99 1.91
N ASP A 185 -13.50 -11.99 2.61
CA ASP A 185 -13.96 -12.35 3.96
C ASP A 185 -13.72 -11.22 4.96
N LYS A 186 -12.56 -10.55 4.87
CA LYS A 186 -12.23 -9.38 5.72
C LYS A 186 -13.08 -8.18 5.37
N VAL A 187 -13.21 -7.85 4.09
CA VAL A 187 -14.06 -6.74 3.64
C VAL A 187 -15.51 -6.97 4.06
N HIS A 188 -16.03 -8.18 3.91
CA HIS A 188 -17.39 -8.54 4.31
C HIS A 188 -17.60 -8.40 5.82
N ALA A 189 -16.70 -8.96 6.63
CA ALA A 189 -16.80 -8.89 8.10
C ALA A 189 -16.81 -7.44 8.59
N VAL A 190 -15.93 -6.58 8.04
CA VAL A 190 -15.87 -5.17 8.42
C VAL A 190 -17.15 -4.43 8.01
N LEU A 191 -17.68 -4.68 6.81
CA LEU A 191 -18.92 -4.06 6.37
C LEU A 191 -20.14 -4.51 7.21
N GLN A 192 -20.15 -5.75 7.70
CA GLN A 192 -21.20 -6.23 8.60
C GLN A 192 -21.13 -5.56 9.97
N ASP A 193 -19.93 -5.43 10.53
CA ASP A 193 -19.73 -4.76 11.82
C ASP A 193 -20.18 -3.29 11.74
N MET A 194 -19.84 -2.58 10.65
CA MET A 194 -20.23 -1.18 10.44
C MET A 194 -21.73 -0.96 10.19
N HIS A 195 -22.51 -2.01 9.92
CA HIS A 195 -23.97 -1.90 9.77
C HIS A 195 -24.71 -1.93 11.12
N GLN A 196 -24.08 -2.47 12.17
CA GLN A 196 -24.71 -2.68 13.47
C GLN A 196 -24.52 -1.50 14.44
N ASP A 197 -23.63 -0.55 14.10
CA ASP A 197 -23.39 0.72 14.81
C ASP A 197 -24.29 1.85 14.25
#